data_AF-A0A539E7D6-F1
#
_entry.id   AF-A0A539E7D6-F1
#
_cell.length_a   1.000
_cell.length_b   1.000
_cell.length_c   1.000
_cell.angle_alpha   90.00
_cell.angle_beta   90.00
_cell.angle_gamma   90.00
#
_symmetry.space_group_name_H-M   'P 1'
#
loop_
_entity.id
_entity.type
_entity.pdbx_description
1 polymer ?
#
loop_
_entity_poly.entity_id
_entity_poly.type
_entity_poly.pdbx_seq_one_letter_code
_entity_poly.pdbx_strand_id
1 'polypeptide(L)'
;MPGSRATDVAAPVVALDGLGQRLGYRFADESLLRRAMSHRSWCAENPGALSNERLEFLGDAVLGWMIADIAFRDHQDLPEGKLTDLRKSVVNASALAEVAANIDLGSCLLLGKGENGGGGRLKPSILSDALEAVIG
;
A
#
# COMPACT_ATOMS: atom_id res chain seq x y z
N MET A 1 19.98 -26.39 21.82
CA MET A 1 18.55 -26.03 21.84
C MET A 1 18.28 -25.05 20.70
N PRO A 2 17.79 -25.48 19.53
CA PRO A 2 17.43 -24.57 18.46
C PRO A 2 16.02 -24.03 18.68
N GLY A 3 15.87 -22.73 18.42
CA GLY A 3 14.74 -21.88 18.78
C GLY A 3 13.39 -22.30 18.20
N SER A 4 12.38 -22.06 19.04
CA SER A 4 10.97 -22.10 18.73
C SER A 4 10.66 -21.27 17.48
N ARG A 5 10.28 -21.94 16.39
CA ARG A 5 9.63 -21.32 15.23
C ARG A 5 8.33 -20.70 15.72
N ALA A 6 8.25 -19.38 15.72
CA ALA A 6 6.99 -18.67 15.89
C ALA A 6 6.06 -19.12 14.76
N THR A 7 4.92 -19.66 15.19
CA THR A 7 3.87 -20.23 14.37
C THR A 7 3.39 -19.24 13.33
N ASP A 8 3.45 -19.68 12.07
CA ASP A 8 2.75 -19.11 10.93
C ASP A 8 1.26 -19.04 11.25
N VAL A 9 0.80 -17.87 11.69
CA VAL A 9 -0.62 -17.57 11.82
C VAL A 9 -1.10 -17.29 10.40
N ALA A 10 -1.55 -18.35 9.72
CA ALA A 10 -2.18 -18.27 8.42
C ALA A 10 -3.45 -17.40 8.50
N ALA A 11 -3.30 -16.10 8.22
CA ALA A 11 -4.38 -15.30 7.65
C ALA A 11 -4.74 -15.96 6.31
N PRO A 12 -5.99 -15.87 5.83
CA PRO A 12 -6.39 -16.60 4.64
C PRO A 12 -5.53 -16.15 3.46
N VAL A 13 -4.59 -17.02 3.06
CA VAL A 13 -3.70 -16.92 1.89
C VAL A 13 -4.51 -16.60 0.62
N VAL A 14 -5.78 -17.02 0.62
CA VAL A 14 -6.78 -16.95 -0.45
C VAL A 14 -7.05 -15.52 -0.98
N ALA A 15 -6.78 -14.45 -0.22
CA ALA A 15 -7.10 -13.07 -0.65
C ALA A 15 -5.97 -12.33 -1.39
N LEU A 16 -4.73 -12.86 -1.39
CA LEU A 16 -3.61 -12.25 -2.12
C LEU A 16 -3.40 -12.90 -3.49
N ASP A 17 -3.98 -14.08 -3.70
CA ASP A 17 -3.96 -14.79 -4.97
C ASP A 17 -4.59 -13.91 -6.07
N GLY A 18 -3.77 -13.57 -7.06
CA GLY A 18 -4.18 -12.72 -8.18
C GLY A 18 -3.87 -11.23 -8.03
N LEU A 19 -3.54 -10.71 -6.84
CA LEU A 19 -3.14 -9.30 -6.69
C LEU A 19 -1.86 -9.00 -7.46
N GLY A 20 -0.85 -9.88 -7.38
CA GLY A 20 0.37 -9.74 -8.18
C GLY A 20 0.10 -9.70 -9.70
N GLN A 21 -0.92 -10.42 -10.18
CA GLN A 21 -1.32 -10.38 -11.59
C GLN A 21 -1.98 -9.04 -11.96
N ARG A 22 -2.87 -8.52 -11.10
CA ARG A 22 -3.50 -7.20 -11.29
C ARG A 22 -2.47 -6.06 -11.26
N LEU A 23 -1.45 -6.20 -10.41
CA LEU A 23 -0.30 -5.29 -10.35
C LEU A 23 0.66 -5.46 -11.54
N GLY A 24 0.56 -6.57 -12.29
CA GLY A 24 1.56 -6.92 -13.31
C GLY A 24 2.95 -7.19 -12.76
N TYR A 25 3.07 -7.52 -11.46
CA TYR A 25 4.33 -7.69 -10.76
C TYR A 25 4.35 -8.96 -9.91
N ARG A 26 5.44 -9.73 -10.03
CA ARG A 26 5.69 -10.92 -9.22
C ARG A 26 6.67 -10.57 -8.10
N PHE A 27 6.18 -10.56 -6.87
CA PHE A 27 7.01 -10.35 -5.70
C PHE A 27 8.00 -11.51 -5.51
N ALA A 28 9.28 -11.17 -5.26
CA ALA A 28 10.29 -12.15 -4.89
C ALA A 28 10.04 -12.71 -3.47
N ASP A 29 9.47 -11.88 -2.60
CA ASP A 29 9.05 -12.24 -1.24
C ASP A 29 7.58 -11.87 -1.05
N GLU A 30 6.69 -12.86 -1.07
CA GLU A 30 5.24 -12.66 -0.89
C GLU A 30 4.88 -12.15 0.51
N SER A 31 5.78 -12.30 1.50
CA SER A 31 5.54 -11.76 2.84
C SER A 31 5.52 -10.22 2.85
N LEU A 32 6.22 -9.57 1.89
CA LEU A 32 6.15 -8.12 1.70
C LEU A 32 4.78 -7.69 1.20
N LEU A 33 4.22 -8.39 0.21
CA LEU A 33 2.87 -8.11 -0.28
C LEU A 33 1.83 -8.30 0.82
N ARG A 34 1.94 -9.38 1.60
CA ARG A 34 1.07 -9.62 2.76
C ARG A 34 1.18 -8.50 3.79
N ARG A 35 2.40 -8.03 4.07
CA ARG A 35 2.64 -6.92 4.99
C ARG A 35 2.07 -5.61 4.45
N ALA A 36 2.22 -5.31 3.16
CA ALA A 36 1.63 -4.13 2.53
C ALA A 36 0.10 -4.08 2.70
N MET A 37 -0.55 -5.25 2.69
CA MET A 37 -2.00 -5.38 2.91
C MET A 37 -2.41 -5.44 4.40
N SER A 38 -1.46 -5.44 5.33
CA SER A 38 -1.71 -5.57 6.76
C SER A 38 -1.97 -4.22 7.43
N HIS A 39 -3.23 -3.80 7.49
CA HIS A 39 -3.60 -2.58 8.21
C HIS A 39 -3.40 -2.74 9.72
N ARG A 40 -3.09 -1.64 10.41
CA ARG A 40 -2.88 -1.62 11.87
C ARG A 40 -4.04 -2.20 12.69
N SER A 41 -5.29 -2.05 12.22
CA SER A 41 -6.45 -2.64 12.89
C SER A 41 -6.45 -4.17 12.87
N TRP A 42 -5.93 -4.78 11.81
CA TRP A 42 -5.77 -6.24 11.75
C TRP A 42 -4.63 -6.70 12.65
N CYS A 43 -3.51 -5.97 12.66
CA CYS A 43 -2.38 -6.27 13.53
C CYS A 43 -2.74 -6.20 15.02
N ALA A 44 -3.63 -5.27 15.40
CA ALA A 44 -4.16 -5.19 16.77
C ALA A 44 -4.92 -6.46 17.21
N GLU A 45 -5.53 -7.19 16.26
CA GLU A 45 -6.22 -8.44 16.49
C GLU A 45 -5.34 -9.68 16.25
N ASN A 46 -4.13 -9.50 15.70
CA ASN A 46 -3.21 -10.58 15.30
C ASN A 46 -1.79 -10.32 15.87
N PRO A 47 -1.54 -10.70 17.13
CA PRO A 47 -0.26 -10.45 17.79
C PRO A 47 0.94 -11.00 17.01
N GLY A 48 1.98 -10.20 16.88
CA GLY A 48 3.20 -10.55 16.13
C GLY A 48 3.17 -10.17 14.64
N ALA A 49 2.02 -9.75 14.11
CA ALA A 49 1.93 -9.16 12.78
C ALA A 49 2.55 -7.75 12.75
N LEU A 50 3.18 -7.41 11.63
CA LEU A 50 3.68 -6.07 11.36
C LEU A 50 2.72 -5.32 10.44
N SER A 51 2.42 -4.07 10.78
CA SER A 51 1.61 -3.19 9.94
C SER A 51 2.36 -2.75 8.67
N ASN A 52 1.57 -2.26 7.73
CA ASN A 52 2.01 -1.64 6.49
C ASN A 52 2.64 -0.25 6.69
N GLU A 53 2.45 0.42 7.84
CA GLU A 53 2.86 1.81 8.13
C GLU A 53 4.34 2.12 7.78
N ARG A 54 5.26 1.15 7.93
CA ARG A 54 6.66 1.35 7.54
C ARG A 54 6.93 1.24 6.04
N LEU A 55 6.15 0.40 5.34
CA LEU A 55 6.21 0.29 3.89
C LEU A 55 5.51 1.49 3.26
N GLU A 56 4.38 1.93 3.80
CA GLU A 56 3.69 3.18 3.45
C GLU A 56 4.66 4.37 3.49
N PHE A 57 5.36 4.55 4.61
CA PHE A 57 6.37 5.62 4.76
C PHE A 57 7.47 5.56 3.67
N LEU A 58 7.94 4.35 3.32
CA LEU A 58 8.94 4.19 2.26
C LEU A 58 8.33 4.48 0.88
N GLY A 59 7.12 4.00 0.64
CA GLY A 59 6.37 4.14 -0.59
C GLY A 59 6.03 5.58 -0.93
N ASP A 60 5.61 6.39 0.05
CA ASP A 60 5.38 7.83 -0.13
C ASP A 60 6.65 8.53 -0.64
N ALA A 61 7.80 8.25 -0.02
CA ALA A 61 9.06 8.85 -0.45
C ALA A 61 9.48 8.40 -1.87
N VAL A 62 9.32 7.11 -2.20
CA VAL A 62 9.62 6.55 -3.53
C VAL A 62 8.69 7.15 -4.58
N LEU A 63 7.39 7.16 -4.33
CA LEU A 63 6.38 7.72 -5.22
C LEU A 63 6.61 9.21 -5.45
N GLY A 64 6.85 9.97 -4.38
CA GLY A 64 7.13 11.40 -4.44
C GLY A 64 8.37 11.70 -5.30
N TRP A 65 9.42 10.89 -5.21
CA TRP A 65 10.59 11.01 -6.08
C TRP A 65 10.27 10.64 -7.54
N MET A 66 9.57 9.53 -7.80
CA MET A 66 9.21 9.12 -9.16
C MET A 66 8.40 10.19 -9.89
N ILE A 67 7.41 10.79 -9.23
CA ILE A 67 6.60 11.85 -9.82
C ILE A 67 7.43 13.13 -10.02
N ALA A 68 8.33 13.46 -9.09
CA ALA A 68 9.23 14.60 -9.27
C ALA A 68 10.17 14.41 -10.49
N ASP A 69 10.72 13.21 -10.67
CA ASP A 69 11.59 12.87 -11.80
C ASP A 69 10.84 12.93 -13.14
N ILE A 70 9.62 12.36 -13.21
CA ILE A 70 8.76 12.46 -14.40
C ILE A 70 8.43 13.93 -14.69
N ALA A 71 7.98 14.70 -13.70
CA ALA A 71 7.63 16.10 -13.88
C ALA A 71 8.83 16.93 -14.37
N PHE A 72 10.00 16.71 -13.80
CA PHE A 72 11.24 17.40 -14.20
C PHE A 72 11.63 17.11 -15.65
N ARG A 73 11.53 15.84 -16.08
CA ARG A 73 11.91 15.43 -17.44
C ARG A 73 10.91 15.88 -18.50
N ASP A 74 9.62 15.76 -18.20
CA ASP A 74 8.54 15.93 -19.19
C ASP A 74 8.03 17.39 -19.28
N HIS A 75 8.32 18.22 -18.28
CA HIS A 75 7.87 19.62 -18.20
C HIS A 75 9.02 20.61 -17.99
N GLN A 76 9.99 20.63 -18.92
CA GLN A 76 11.22 21.44 -18.82
C GLN A 76 10.96 22.96 -18.75
N ASP A 77 9.83 23.43 -19.26
CA ASP A 77 9.48 24.85 -19.31
C ASP A 77 8.71 25.33 -18.06
N LEU A 78 8.30 24.40 -17.18
CA LEU A 78 7.54 24.76 -15.98
C LEU A 78 8.47 25.27 -14.87
N PRO A 79 8.11 26.37 -14.18
CA PRO A 79 8.82 26.81 -13.00
C PRO A 79 8.64 25.80 -11.85
N GLU A 80 9.59 25.79 -10.91
CA GLU A 80 9.60 24.87 -9.75
C GLU A 80 8.26 24.81 -9.02
N GLY A 81 7.62 25.95 -8.74
CA GLY A 81 6.33 25.99 -8.04
C GLY A 81 5.23 25.21 -8.79
N LYS A 82 5.23 25.22 -10.12
CA LYS A 82 4.27 24.45 -10.95
C LYS A 82 4.59 22.96 -10.97
N LEU A 83 5.87 22.60 -10.95
CA LEU A 83 6.28 21.20 -10.79
C LEU A 83 5.85 20.66 -9.41
N THR A 84 5.99 21.48 -8.37
CA THR A 84 5.53 21.16 -7.01
C THR A 84 4.01 20.99 -6.94
N ASP A 85 3.23 21.87 -7.60
CA ASP A 85 1.77 21.74 -7.67
C ASP A 85 1.34 20.47 -8.42
N LEU A 86 1.99 20.17 -9.56
CA LEU A 86 1.75 18.96 -10.34
C LEU A 86 2.07 17.71 -9.52
N ARG A 87 3.20 17.68 -8.82
CA ARG A 87 3.53 16.54 -7.96
C ARG A 87 2.43 16.31 -6.92
N LYS A 88 1.99 17.37 -6.22
CA LYS A 88 0.92 17.28 -5.22
C LYS A 88 -0.42 16.81 -5.80
N SER A 89 -0.75 17.20 -7.03
CA SER A 89 -2.00 16.76 -7.66
C SER A 89 -1.99 15.27 -8.05
N VAL A 90 -0.82 14.66 -8.21
CA VAL A 90 -0.68 13.23 -8.51
C VAL A 90 -0.54 12.39 -7.23
N VAL A 91 0.23 12.85 -6.24
CA VAL A 91 0.54 12.09 -5.01
C VAL A 91 -0.39 12.46 -3.84
N ASN A 92 -1.69 12.62 -4.10
CA ASN A 92 -2.66 12.88 -3.04
C ASN A 92 -3.52 11.66 -2.75
N ALA A 93 -3.99 11.55 -1.50
CA ALA A 93 -4.78 10.42 -1.03
C ALA A 93 -6.01 10.11 -1.89
N SER A 94 -6.68 11.12 -2.47
CA SER A 94 -7.85 10.88 -3.33
C SER A 94 -7.46 10.19 -4.64
N ALA A 95 -6.40 10.69 -5.31
CA ALA A 95 -5.91 10.09 -6.55
C ALA A 95 -5.36 8.67 -6.31
N LEU A 96 -4.61 8.48 -5.22
CA LEU A 96 -4.07 7.17 -4.87
C LEU A 96 -5.17 6.17 -4.48
N ALA A 97 -6.19 6.60 -3.76
CA ALA A 97 -7.34 5.77 -3.44
C ALA A 97 -8.11 5.33 -4.70
N GLU A 98 -8.24 6.20 -5.70
CA GLU A 98 -8.88 5.88 -6.97
C GLU A 98 -8.08 4.81 -7.73
N VAL A 99 -6.76 4.96 -7.82
CA VAL A 99 -5.87 3.94 -8.41
C VAL A 99 -5.99 2.61 -7.67
N ALA A 100 -5.94 2.63 -6.34
CA ALA A 100 -6.07 1.44 -5.50
C ALA A 100 -7.44 0.74 -5.70
N ALA A 101 -8.52 1.51 -5.86
CA ALA A 101 -9.84 0.96 -6.14
C ALA A 101 -9.92 0.32 -7.54
N ASN A 102 -9.32 0.94 -8.55
CA ASN A 102 -9.31 0.44 -9.93
C ASN A 102 -8.59 -0.91 -10.08
N ILE A 103 -7.59 -1.18 -9.24
CA ILE A 103 -6.90 -2.48 -9.18
C ILE A 103 -7.51 -3.42 -8.14
N ASP A 104 -8.64 -3.03 -7.52
CA ASP A 104 -9.35 -3.74 -6.47
C ASP A 104 -8.42 -4.18 -5.31
N LEU A 105 -7.59 -3.24 -4.85
CA LEU A 105 -6.68 -3.45 -3.72
C LEU A 105 -7.46 -3.66 -2.40
N GLY A 106 -8.62 -3.00 -2.28
CA GLY A 106 -9.48 -3.05 -1.10
C GLY A 106 -9.96 -4.45 -0.74
N SER A 107 -10.14 -5.34 -1.72
CA SER A 107 -10.54 -6.74 -1.47
C SER A 107 -9.42 -7.58 -0.83
N CYS A 108 -8.17 -7.21 -1.04
CA CYS A 108 -7.00 -7.89 -0.49
C CYS A 108 -6.62 -7.43 0.93
N LEU A 109 -7.16 -6.30 1.39
CA LEU A 109 -6.81 -5.74 2.68
C LEU A 109 -7.12 -6.69 3.84
N LEU A 110 -6.14 -6.82 4.74
CA LEU A 110 -6.30 -7.44 6.03
C LEU A 110 -6.70 -6.34 7.02
N LEU A 111 -7.98 -6.37 7.41
CA LEU A 111 -8.59 -5.42 8.34
C LEU A 111 -9.08 -6.15 9.58
N GLY A 112 -8.98 -5.50 10.75
CA GLY A 112 -9.67 -5.95 11.96
C GLY A 112 -11.19 -5.93 11.78
N LYS A 113 -11.92 -6.72 12.58
CA LYS A 113 -13.38 -6.91 12.43
C LYS A 113 -14.15 -5.59 12.46
N GLY A 114 -13.78 -4.69 13.37
CA GLY A 114 -14.42 -3.37 13.50
C GLY A 114 -14.18 -2.49 12.27
N GLU A 115 -12.93 -2.43 11.79
CA GLU A 115 -12.57 -1.63 10.62
C GLU A 115 -13.21 -2.18 9.34
N ASN A 116 -13.23 -3.51 9.19
CA ASN A 116 -13.90 -4.17 8.07
C ASN A 116 -15.42 -3.91 8.09
N GLY A 117 -16.07 -4.05 9.25
CA GLY A 117 -17.50 -3.76 9.42
C GLY A 117 -17.85 -2.29 9.21
N GLY A 118 -16.92 -1.38 9.47
CA GLY A 118 -17.04 0.06 9.22
C GLY A 118 -16.73 0.50 7.79
N GLY A 119 -16.65 -0.42 6.82
CA GLY A 119 -16.42 -0.10 5.41
C GLY A 119 -14.96 0.24 5.08
N GLY A 120 -13.99 -0.17 5.90
CA GLY A 120 -12.57 0.17 5.74
C GLY A 120 -11.98 -0.14 4.36
N ARG A 121 -12.52 -1.16 3.66
CA ARG A 121 -12.08 -1.55 2.31
C ARG A 121 -12.31 -0.49 1.23
N LEU A 122 -13.18 0.48 1.51
CA LEU A 122 -13.54 1.57 0.59
C LEU A 122 -13.07 2.94 1.12
N LYS A 123 -12.43 2.99 2.29
CA LYS A 123 -11.97 4.26 2.87
C LYS A 123 -10.78 4.79 2.06
N PRO A 124 -10.82 6.04 1.55
CA PRO A 124 -9.74 6.58 0.75
C PRO A 124 -8.38 6.54 1.45
N SER A 125 -8.31 6.88 2.74
CA SER A 125 -7.06 6.84 3.49
C SER A 125 -6.46 5.43 3.53
N ILE A 126 -7.25 4.40 3.85
CA ILE A 126 -6.74 3.02 3.93
C ILE A 126 -6.28 2.53 2.55
N LEU A 127 -7.00 2.91 1.49
CA LEU A 127 -6.64 2.56 0.12
C LEU A 127 -5.36 3.26 -0.35
N SER A 128 -5.19 4.54 -0.05
CA SER A 128 -3.95 5.27 -0.38
C SER A 128 -2.76 4.70 0.37
N ASP A 129 -2.89 4.48 1.68
CA ASP A 129 -1.79 4.00 2.52
C ASP A 129 -1.35 2.59 2.08
N ALA A 130 -2.31 1.74 1.69
CA ALA A 130 -2.03 0.41 1.17
C ALA A 130 -1.35 0.43 -0.20
N LEU A 131 -1.71 1.38 -1.08
CA LEU A 131 -1.05 1.53 -2.37
C LEU A 131 0.39 2.00 -2.21
N GLU A 132 0.63 2.97 -1.33
CA GLU A 132 1.99 3.41 -0.98
C GLU A 132 2.79 2.24 -0.39
N ALA A 133 2.19 1.46 0.51
CA ALA A 133 2.84 0.28 1.07
C ALA A 133 3.16 -0.83 0.05
N VAL A 134 2.47 -0.88 -1.09
CA VAL A 134 2.81 -1.78 -2.21
C VAL A 134 3.99 -1.26 -3.02
N ILE A 135 4.14 0.07 -3.10
CA ILE A 135 5.25 0.72 -3.81
C ILE A 135 6.56 0.63 -3.00
N GLY A 136 6.48 0.69 -1.67
CA GLY A 136 7.63 0.59 -0.76
C GLY A 136 8.17 -0.83 -0.62
#